data_AF-A0ABD0P5S1-F1
#
_entry.id   AF-A0ABD0P5S1-F1
#
_cell.length_a   1.000
_cell.length_b   1.000
_cell.length_c   1.000
_cell.angle_alpha   90.00
_cell.angle_beta   90.00
_cell.angle_gamma   90.00
#
_symmetry.space_group_name_H-M   'P 1'
#
loop_
_entity.id
_entity.type
_entity.pdbx_description
1 polymer ?
#
loop_
_entity_poly.entity_id
_entity_poly.type
_entity_poly.pdbx_seq_one_letter_code
_entity_poly.pdbx_strand_id
1 'polypeptide(L)'
;LTTAGRTTYFVSFQRGPFRTIQLPKYCLPKDMHIVSTDEGQVLAAVQEWNENDTYSLYISDTPGVYFTRSLPNLRTSRGLAGNLIVDVYK
;
A
#
# COMPACT_ATOMS: atom_id res chain seq x y z
N LEU A 1 24.83 -8.90 5.09
CA LEU A 1 23.50 -8.35 5.44
C LEU A 1 22.51 -8.88 4.42
N THR A 2 21.79 -9.95 4.77
CA THR A 2 20.79 -10.55 3.89
C THR A 2 19.65 -9.58 3.70
N THR A 3 19.27 -9.33 2.44
CA THR A 3 18.10 -8.55 2.00
C THR A 3 16.77 -9.23 2.37
N ALA A 4 16.74 -9.99 3.46
CA ALA A 4 15.59 -10.74 3.93
C ALA A 4 14.76 -9.80 4.83
N GLY A 5 13.77 -9.12 4.24
CA GLY A 5 12.81 -8.33 4.99
C GLY A 5 12.31 -7.06 4.31
N ARG A 6 12.88 -6.65 3.17
CA ARG A 6 12.41 -5.47 2.43
C ARG A 6 11.78 -5.87 1.10
N THR A 7 10.47 -6.05 1.11
CA THR A 7 9.68 -6.26 -0.11
C THR A 7 9.81 -5.03 -1.02
N THR A 8 10.01 -5.27 -2.31
CA THR A 8 10.06 -4.21 -3.33
C THR A 8 8.84 -4.34 -4.21
N TYR A 9 8.06 -3.27 -4.33
CA TYR A 9 6.85 -3.23 -5.14
C TYR A 9 7.13 -2.46 -6.43
N PHE A 10 6.50 -2.88 -7.53
CA PHE A 10 6.65 -2.27 -8.85
C PHE A 10 5.29 -1.89 -9.41
N VAL A 11 5.26 -0.80 -10.16
CA VAL A 11 4.06 -0.30 -10.86
C VAL A 11 4.37 -0.08 -12.33
N SER A 12 3.39 -0.31 -13.20
CA SER A 12 3.41 0.11 -14.59
C SER A 12 2.18 0.96 -14.88
N PHE A 13 2.40 2.17 -15.36
CA PHE A 13 1.34 3.09 -15.76
C PHE A 13 1.19 3.06 -17.29
N GLN A 14 -0.04 2.92 -17.78
CA GLN A 14 -0.35 2.87 -19.23
C GLN A 14 0.47 1.83 -20.02
N ARG A 15 0.79 0.68 -19.41
CA ARG A 15 1.66 -0.36 -19.99
C ARG A 15 3.07 0.14 -20.36
N GLY A 16 3.54 1.20 -19.69
CA GLY A 16 4.92 1.66 -19.77
C GLY A 16 5.90 0.79 -18.98
N PRO A 17 7.18 1.17 -18.94
CA PRO A 17 8.20 0.44 -18.18
C PRO A 17 7.86 0.41 -16.69
N PHE A 18 8.23 -0.70 -16.03
CA PHE A 18 8.05 -0.84 -14.59
C PHE A 18 8.91 0.17 -13.82
N ARG A 19 8.30 0.80 -12.82
CA ARG A 19 8.97 1.71 -11.89
C ARG A 19 8.81 1.17 -10.47
N THR A 20 9.85 1.35 -9.66
CA THR A 20 9.80 0.95 -8.25
C THR A 20 8.94 1.91 -7.45
N ILE A 21 7.96 1.37 -6.73
CA ILE A 21 7.12 2.12 -5.80
C ILE A 21 7.98 2.71 -4.68
N GLN A 22 7.75 3.99 -4.40
CA GLN A 22 8.43 4.77 -3.37
C GLN A 22 7.46 5.03 -2.21
N LEU A 23 7.68 4.30 -1.13
CA LEU A 23 7.05 4.57 0.17
C LEU A 23 7.93 5.53 0.98
N PRO A 24 7.35 6.23 1.98
CA PRO A 24 8.13 7.09 2.87
C PRO A 24 9.34 6.36 3.49
N LYS A 25 10.46 7.07 3.66
CA LYS A 25 11.76 6.47 4.05
C LYS A 25 11.72 5.62 5.32
N TYR A 26 10.83 5.95 6.25
CA TYR A 26 10.67 5.27 7.54
C TYR A 26 9.52 4.27 7.58
N CYS A 27 8.76 4.13 6.48
CA CYS A 27 7.76 3.09 6.33
C CYS A 27 8.48 1.77 6.09
N LEU A 28 8.28 0.80 7.00
CA LEU A 28 8.75 -0.57 6.83
C LEU A 28 7.53 -1.44 6.50
N PRO A 29 7.21 -1.64 5.21
CA PRO A 29 6.02 -2.38 4.81
C PRO A 29 6.20 -3.86 5.12
N LYS A 30 5.29 -4.42 5.91
CA LYS A 30 5.12 -5.86 6.12
C LYS A 30 4.28 -6.47 5.01
N ASP A 31 3.20 -5.78 4.64
CA ASP A 31 2.28 -6.18 3.58
C ASP A 31 1.64 -4.94 2.92
N MET A 32 1.17 -5.08 1.67
CA MET A 32 0.52 -4.02 0.91
C MET A 32 -0.60 -4.59 0.04
N HIS A 33 -1.78 -3.99 0.13
CA HIS A 33 -2.95 -4.31 -0.71
C HIS A 33 -3.40 -3.10 -1.51
N ILE A 34 -3.71 -3.32 -2.79
CA ILE A 34 -4.35 -2.30 -3.63
C ILE A 34 -5.85 -2.29 -3.30
N VAL A 35 -6.36 -1.13 -2.89
CA VAL A 35 -7.76 -0.92 -2.51
C VAL A 35 -8.57 -0.40 -3.70
N SER A 36 -8.03 0.58 -4.43
CA SER A 36 -8.65 1.15 -5.62
C SER A 36 -7.57 1.75 -6.53
N THR A 37 -7.84 1.79 -7.83
CA THR A 37 -7.00 2.46 -8.84
C THR A 37 -7.81 3.46 -9.66
N ASP A 38 -8.88 3.99 -9.07
CA ASP A 38 -9.81 4.88 -9.76
C ASP A 38 -9.30 6.32 -9.79
N GLU A 39 -9.90 7.15 -10.65
CA GLU A 39 -9.67 8.62 -10.68
C GLU A 39 -8.22 9.05 -10.95
N GLY A 40 -7.41 8.15 -11.53
CA GLY A 40 -6.03 8.45 -11.88
C GLY A 40 -5.11 8.49 -10.67
N GLN A 41 -5.44 7.79 -9.59
CA GLN A 41 -4.56 7.54 -8.45
C GLN A 41 -4.71 6.09 -7.97
N VAL A 42 -3.76 5.63 -7.16
CA VAL A 42 -3.79 4.31 -6.54
C VAL A 42 -3.93 4.47 -5.04
N LEU A 43 -4.97 3.86 -4.49
CA LEU A 43 -5.17 3.70 -3.06
C LEU A 43 -4.60 2.34 -2.65
N ALA A 44 -3.67 2.36 -1.70
CA ALA A 44 -3.07 1.16 -1.14
C ALA A 44 -3.20 1.15 0.39
N ALA A 45 -3.60 0.01 0.95
CA ALA A 45 -3.52 -0.25 2.38
C ALA A 45 -2.17 -0.92 2.68
N VAL A 46 -1.35 -0.29 3.52
CA VAL A 46 -0.04 -0.81 3.90
C VAL A 46 -0.06 -1.18 5.38
N GLN A 47 0.34 -2.41 5.69
CA GLN A 47 0.62 -2.82 7.07
C GLN A 47 2.09 -2.57 7.34
N GLU A 48 2.38 -1.75 8.36
CA GLU A 48 3.75 -1.51 8.80
C GLU A 48 4.14 -2.46 9.93
N TRP A 49 5.42 -2.83 10.01
CA TRP A 49 5.92 -3.75 11.05
C TRP A 49 5.74 -3.22 12.48
N ASN A 50 5.66 -1.91 12.65
CA ASN A 50 5.49 -1.23 13.93
C ASN A 50 4.01 -1.03 14.32
N GLU A 51 3.06 -1.39 13.46
CA GLU A 51 1.62 -1.22 13.70
C GLU A 51 0.99 -2.53 14.22
N ASN A 52 0.06 -2.40 15.17
CA ASN A 52 -0.51 -3.51 15.95
C ASN A 52 -1.68 -4.17 15.17
N ASP A 53 -1.36 -4.72 14.00
CA ASP A 53 -2.30 -5.29 13.01
C ASP A 53 -3.29 -4.27 12.42
N THR A 54 -2.98 -2.99 12.50
CA THR A 54 -3.67 -1.95 11.74
C THR A 54 -3.02 -1.75 10.38
N TYR A 55 -3.82 -1.30 9.43
CA TYR A 55 -3.33 -0.85 8.12
C TYR A 55 -3.41 0.67 8.06
N SER A 56 -2.54 1.26 7.27
CA SER A 56 -2.58 2.67 6.94
C SER A 56 -2.91 2.85 5.46
N LEU A 57 -3.78 3.80 5.15
CA LEU A 57 -4.12 4.14 3.77
C LEU A 57 -3.05 5.05 3.20
N TYR A 58 -2.61 4.71 2.00
CA TYR A 58 -1.67 5.47 1.20
C TYR A 58 -2.31 5.80 -0.14
N ILE A 59 -2.10 7.02 -0.62
CA ILE A 59 -2.56 7.50 -1.92
C ILE A 59 -1.33 7.80 -2.78
N SER A 60 -1.36 7.37 -4.03
CA SER A 60 -0.28 7.61 -4.97
C SER A 60 -0.42 8.91 -5.79
N ASP A 61 0.66 9.28 -6.46
CA ASP A 61 0.62 10.13 -7.65
C ASP A 61 -0.02 9.41 -8.85
N THR A 62 -0.28 10.14 -9.94
CA THR A 62 -0.95 9.59 -11.13
C THR A 62 -0.26 8.38 -11.77
N PRO A 63 1.08 8.35 -11.89
CA PRO A 63 1.82 7.16 -12.30
C PRO A 63 1.81 5.99 -11.30
N GLY A 64 1.34 6.18 -10.07
CA GLY A 64 1.33 5.13 -9.04
C GLY A 64 2.69 4.86 -8.39
N VAL A 65 3.64 5.79 -8.45
CA VAL A 65 5.03 5.60 -8.01
C VAL A 65 5.27 6.14 -6.61
N TYR A 66 4.83 7.35 -6.31
CA TYR A 66 5.07 7.99 -5.02
C TYR A 66 3.82 7.89 -4.16
N PHE A 67 3.94 7.28 -2.99
CA PHE A 67 2.83 7.13 -2.07
C PHE A 67 2.98 8.04 -0.85
N THR A 68 1.88 8.67 -0.47
CA THR A 68 1.77 9.48 0.75
C THR A 68 0.71 8.89 1.66
N ARG A 69 0.99 8.82 2.97
CA ARG A 69 0.03 8.33 3.96
C ARG A 69 -1.13 9.31 4.06
N SER A 70 -2.35 8.84 3.80
CA SER A 70 -3.58 9.66 3.86
C SER A 70 -4.36 9.44 5.15
N LEU A 71 -4.49 8.20 5.61
CA LEU A 71 -5.27 7.86 6.80
C LEU A 71 -4.61 6.75 7.63
N PRO A 72 -4.23 7.00 8.90
CA PRO A 72 -3.69 5.98 9.78
C PRO A 72 -4.77 5.09 10.39
N ASN A 73 -4.38 3.90 10.88
CA ASN A 73 -5.21 3.05 11.74
C ASN A 73 -6.58 2.66 11.15
N LEU A 74 -6.59 2.25 9.89
CA LEU A 74 -7.77 1.67 9.26
C LEU A 74 -8.24 0.45 10.04
N ARG A 75 -9.56 0.39 10.26
CA ARG A 75 -10.21 -0.85 10.68
C ARG A 75 -10.20 -1.80 9.49
N THR A 76 -9.46 -2.88 9.66
CA THR A 76 -9.47 -3.98 8.71
C THR A 76 -10.03 -5.22 9.36
N SER A 77 -10.73 -6.03 8.57
CA SER A 77 -11.13 -7.37 8.99
C SER A 77 -10.68 -8.36 7.93
N ARG A 78 -10.21 -9.53 8.37
CA ARG A 78 -9.81 -10.59 7.46
C ARG A 78 -10.99 -11.54 7.30
N GLY A 79 -11.54 -11.61 6.08
CA GLY A 79 -12.59 -12.56 5.74
C GLY A 79 -12.09 -14.01 5.81
N LEU A 80 -13.02 -14.96 5.85
CA LEU A 80 -12.74 -16.40 6.01
C LEU A 80 -11.80 -16.97 4.92
N ALA A 81 -11.75 -16.35 3.74
CA ALA A 81 -10.89 -16.74 2.63
C ALA A 81 -9.52 -16.00 2.61
N GLY A 82 -9.20 -15.23 3.66
CA GLY A 82 -7.99 -14.40 3.70
C GLY A 82 -8.13 -13.03 3.03
N ASN A 83 -9.33 -12.68 2.52
CA ASN A 83 -9.60 -11.38 1.93
C ASN A 83 -9.48 -10.27 2.99
N LEU A 84 -8.70 -9.23 2.72
CA LEU A 84 -8.64 -8.05 3.57
C LEU A 84 -9.82 -7.12 3.24
N ILE A 85 -10.75 -6.97 4.18
CA ILE A 85 -11.82 -5.99 4.12
C ILE A 85 -11.29 -4.73 4.78
N VAL A 86 -11.14 -3.67 4.01
CA VAL A 86 -10.71 -2.36 4.48
C VAL A 86 -11.91 -1.44 4.45
N ASP A 87 -12.29 -0.90 5.61
CA ASP A 87 -13.38 0.08 5.69
C ASP A 87 -12.82 1.47 5.33
N VAL A 88 -13.05 1.88 4.08
CA VAL A 88 -12.68 3.21 3.57
C VAL A 88 -13.95 3.93 3.18
N TYR A 89 -14.27 5.01 3.89
CA TYR A 89 -15.35 5.90 3.48
C TYR A 89 -14.81 6.90 2.46
N LYS A 90 -15.48 7.01 1.31
CA LYS A 90 -15.16 7.99 0.27
C LYS A 90 -15.96 9.27 0.47
#